data_AF-A0A5E4LM50-F1
#
_entry.id   AF-A0A5E4LM50-F1
#
_cell.length_a   1.000
_cell.length_b   1.000
_cell.length_c   1.000
_cell.angle_alpha   90.00
_cell.angle_beta   90.00
_cell.angle_gamma   90.00
#
_symmetry.space_group_name_H-M   'P 1'
#
loop_
_entity.id
_entity.type
_entity.pdbx_description
1 polymer ?
#
loop_
_entity_poly.entity_id
_entity_poly.type
_entity_poly.pdbx_seq_one_letter_code
_entity_poly.pdbx_strand_id
1 'polypeptide(L)'
;MDERTITISSADLVDHTILARKKNELEFKKDFLLRAGGKDGDLHLKAIDDELATVAGKLAPIDEKLSIADMITVVPNRKEIGAFTSQINQYSRVELDNAVKNKGGQAYELMKKRAMFVKNNFERREDVARLTILLNSLPRKDAETLRALIEEGSGEDVDVSFIARERQQELVNLSARLGRDCCVFAGSFSIDKKKADKSEIKPVPVVARVVAGRQIWVDAAKSAEFDSNEKALSTLLAKLQAKNAEKQARSFTTEEMSGLEKMEAEYLAAKDTRQKLSSDSALMQKVEVKKKGAMNS
;
A
#
# COMPACT_ATOMS: atom_id res chain seq x y z
N MET A 1 -1.31 -16.33 -26.36
CA MET A 1 -0.77 -15.25 -25.51
C MET A 1 0.28 -14.56 -26.36
N ASP A 2 0.13 -13.27 -26.58
CA ASP A 2 1.09 -12.48 -27.36
C ASP A 2 2.42 -12.44 -26.59
N GLU A 3 3.54 -12.86 -27.19
CA GLU A 3 4.86 -12.90 -26.53
C GLU A 3 5.33 -11.51 -26.06
N ARG A 4 4.59 -10.46 -26.42
CA ARG A 4 4.86 -9.04 -26.20
C ARG A 4 4.26 -8.47 -24.91
N THR A 5 3.38 -9.19 -24.21
CA THR A 5 2.71 -8.68 -23.00
C THR A 5 3.04 -9.48 -21.74
N ILE A 6 2.95 -8.82 -20.59
CA ILE A 6 3.17 -9.40 -19.25
C ILE A 6 2.04 -8.94 -18.34
N THR A 7 1.49 -9.88 -17.58
CA THR A 7 0.48 -9.56 -16.56
C THR A 7 1.16 -9.19 -15.25
N ILE A 8 0.80 -8.01 -14.72
CA ILE A 8 1.24 -7.53 -13.40
C ILE A 8 0.03 -7.30 -12.54
N SER A 9 0.07 -7.80 -11.31
CA SER A 9 -1.01 -7.64 -10.34
C SER A 9 -0.68 -6.58 -9.28
N SER A 10 -1.72 -6.07 -8.62
CA SER A 10 -1.55 -5.23 -7.43
C SER A 10 -0.79 -5.97 -6.33
N ALA A 11 -0.95 -7.29 -6.21
CA ALA A 11 -0.20 -8.12 -5.27
C ALA A 11 1.30 -8.13 -5.59
N ASP A 12 1.70 -8.28 -6.86
CA ASP A 12 3.11 -8.22 -7.27
C ASP A 12 3.75 -6.89 -6.83
N LEU A 13 3.05 -5.76 -7.01
CA LEU A 13 3.54 -4.42 -6.62
C LEU A 13 3.64 -4.23 -5.09
N VAL A 14 2.66 -4.74 -4.35
CA VAL A 14 2.64 -4.70 -2.88
C VAL A 14 3.76 -5.56 -2.32
N ASP A 15 3.91 -6.79 -2.81
CA ASP A 15 4.95 -7.72 -2.38
C ASP A 15 6.34 -7.18 -2.71
N HIS A 16 6.54 -6.62 -3.91
CA HIS A 16 7.77 -5.91 -4.25
C HIS A 16 8.07 -4.80 -3.23
N THR A 17 7.08 -3.96 -2.90
CA THR A 17 7.27 -2.86 -1.95
C THR A 17 7.66 -3.36 -0.54
N ILE A 18 7.01 -4.43 -0.06
CA ILE A 18 7.30 -5.04 1.25
C ILE A 18 8.70 -5.66 1.26
N LEU A 19 9.00 -6.50 0.25
CA LEU A 19 10.26 -7.23 0.16
C LEU A 19 11.45 -6.29 -0.07
N ALA A 20 11.33 -5.31 -0.95
CA ALA A 20 12.37 -4.31 -1.20
C ALA A 20 12.68 -3.49 0.07
N ARG A 21 11.64 -3.08 0.82
CA ARG A 21 11.84 -2.41 2.11
C ARG A 21 12.56 -3.31 3.10
N LYS A 22 12.13 -4.56 3.23
CA LYS A 22 12.75 -5.54 4.14
C LYS A 22 14.21 -5.79 3.78
N LYS A 23 14.52 -5.93 2.49
CA LYS A 23 15.89 -6.04 1.98
C LYS A 23 16.75 -4.86 2.41
N ASN A 24 16.29 -3.63 2.14
CA ASN A 24 17.01 -2.40 2.52
C ASN A 24 17.22 -2.29 4.05
N GLU A 25 16.23 -2.69 4.85
CA GLU A 25 16.35 -2.72 6.32
C GLU A 25 17.38 -3.74 6.80
N LEU A 26 17.44 -4.92 6.19
CA LEU A 26 18.43 -5.95 6.51
C LEU A 26 19.84 -5.55 6.07
N GLU A 27 20.00 -4.97 4.87
CA GLU A 27 21.26 -4.41 4.38
C GLU A 27 21.77 -3.32 5.33
N PHE A 28 20.89 -2.41 5.76
CA PHE A 28 21.24 -1.39 6.74
C PHE A 28 21.68 -1.99 8.09
N LYS A 29 20.98 -3.02 8.59
CA LYS A 29 21.36 -3.70 9.84
C LYS A 29 22.72 -4.38 9.72
N LYS A 30 22.99 -5.06 8.60
CA LYS A 30 24.28 -5.67 8.30
C LYS A 30 25.40 -4.63 8.33
N ASP A 31 25.23 -3.56 7.55
CA ASP A 31 26.17 -2.44 7.47
C ASP A 31 26.43 -1.79 8.83
N PHE A 32 25.38 -1.62 9.63
CA PHE A 32 25.48 -1.05 10.97
C PHE A 32 26.31 -1.95 11.90
N LEU A 33 26.05 -3.27 11.92
CA LEU A 33 26.77 -4.21 12.76
C LEU A 33 28.26 -4.31 12.38
N LEU A 34 28.57 -4.35 11.08
CA LEU A 34 29.95 -4.33 10.60
C LEU A 34 30.70 -3.07 11.07
N ARG A 35 30.06 -1.90 11.00
CA ARG A 35 30.65 -0.64 11.50
C ARG A 35 30.79 -0.60 13.03
N ALA A 36 29.93 -1.30 13.75
CA ALA A 36 29.98 -1.40 15.21
C ALA A 36 31.03 -2.42 15.71
N GLY A 37 31.83 -3.01 14.81
CA GLY A 37 32.89 -3.96 15.14
C GLY A 37 32.48 -5.43 15.05
N GLY A 38 31.30 -5.73 14.49
CA GLY A 38 30.91 -7.09 14.11
C GLY A 38 31.87 -7.64 13.04
N LYS A 39 32.18 -8.93 13.14
CA LYS A 39 33.11 -9.61 12.23
C LYS A 39 32.36 -10.55 11.29
N ASP A 40 32.80 -10.59 10.04
CA ASP A 40 32.27 -11.57 9.08
C ASP A 40 32.32 -12.99 9.67
N GLY A 41 31.18 -13.68 9.65
CA GLY A 41 31.00 -14.99 10.26
C GLY A 41 30.35 -14.99 11.66
N ASP A 42 30.14 -13.82 12.28
CA ASP A 42 29.34 -13.73 13.51
C ASP A 42 27.93 -14.30 13.29
N LEU A 43 27.41 -15.02 14.29
CA LEU A 43 26.10 -15.71 14.19
C LEU A 43 24.96 -14.76 13.81
N HIS A 44 25.01 -13.51 14.30
CA HIS A 44 24.03 -12.47 13.96
C HIS A 44 24.15 -11.99 12.51
N LEU A 45 25.37 -11.84 11.98
CA LEU A 45 25.57 -11.45 10.58
C LEU A 45 25.18 -12.58 9.64
N LYS A 46 25.52 -13.83 9.99
CA LYS A 46 25.09 -15.02 9.22
C LYS A 46 23.57 -15.13 9.14
N ALA A 47 22.87 -14.93 10.26
CA ALA A 47 21.41 -14.92 10.27
C ALA A 47 20.81 -13.83 9.37
N ILE A 48 21.41 -12.63 9.35
CA ILE A 48 21.00 -11.55 8.46
C ILE A 48 21.27 -11.92 6.99
N ASP A 49 22.40 -12.54 6.69
CA ASP A 49 22.75 -12.98 5.32
C ASP A 49 21.80 -14.07 4.81
N ASP A 50 21.45 -15.05 5.63
CA ASP A 50 20.46 -16.08 5.30
C ASP A 50 19.07 -15.47 5.04
N GLU A 51 18.68 -14.47 5.84
CA GLU A 51 17.42 -13.75 5.66
C GLU A 51 17.45 -12.87 4.40
N LEU A 52 18.57 -12.20 4.11
CA LEU A 52 18.79 -11.43 2.89
C LEU A 52 18.68 -12.31 1.64
N ALA A 53 19.32 -13.48 1.65
CA ALA A 53 19.23 -14.45 0.55
C ALA A 53 17.78 -14.91 0.33
N THR A 54 17.05 -15.18 1.42
CA THR A 54 15.63 -15.56 1.35
C THR A 54 14.77 -14.44 0.75
N VAL A 55 14.96 -13.20 1.20
CA VAL A 55 14.22 -12.03 0.67
C VAL A 55 14.58 -11.78 -0.78
N ALA A 56 15.86 -11.84 -1.14
CA ALA A 56 16.35 -11.67 -2.51
C ALA A 56 15.77 -12.73 -3.45
N GLY A 57 15.71 -14.00 -3.04
CA GLY A 57 15.11 -15.08 -3.82
C GLY A 57 13.62 -14.87 -4.09
N LYS A 58 12.87 -14.28 -3.15
CA LYS A 58 11.45 -13.92 -3.34
C LYS A 58 11.27 -12.68 -4.22
N LEU A 59 12.19 -11.72 -4.12
CA LEU A 59 12.13 -10.46 -4.84
C LEU A 59 12.53 -10.63 -6.32
N ALA A 60 13.53 -11.48 -6.61
CA ALA A 60 14.07 -11.71 -7.95
C ALA A 60 13.01 -11.96 -9.05
N PRO A 61 12.03 -12.89 -8.90
CA PRO A 61 11.03 -13.11 -9.94
C PRO A 61 10.09 -11.91 -10.14
N ILE A 62 9.89 -11.07 -9.12
CA ILE A 62 9.07 -9.86 -9.23
C ILE A 62 9.89 -8.75 -9.91
N ASP A 63 11.15 -8.57 -9.50
CA ASP A 63 12.10 -7.64 -10.14
C ASP A 63 12.25 -7.94 -11.63
N GLU A 64 12.37 -9.21 -12.00
CA GLU A 64 12.45 -9.63 -13.39
C GLU A 64 11.20 -9.17 -14.15
N LYS A 65 9.99 -9.49 -13.68
CA LYS A 65 8.72 -9.05 -14.29
C LYS A 65 8.63 -7.53 -14.43
N LEU A 66 8.98 -6.77 -13.39
CA LEU A 66 8.90 -5.31 -13.38
C LEU A 66 9.96 -4.67 -14.27
N SER A 67 11.17 -5.25 -14.35
CA SER A 67 12.28 -4.71 -15.12
C SER A 67 11.98 -4.66 -16.62
N ILE A 68 11.28 -5.67 -17.13
CA ILE A 68 10.90 -5.80 -18.55
C ILE A 68 9.55 -5.15 -18.86
N ALA A 69 8.77 -4.74 -17.86
CA ALA A 69 7.50 -4.05 -18.08
C ALA A 69 7.70 -2.52 -18.20
N ASP A 70 7.12 -1.92 -19.23
CA ASP A 70 7.07 -0.46 -19.36
C ASP A 70 5.89 0.12 -18.55
N MET A 71 6.03 0.10 -17.23
CA MET A 71 5.01 0.62 -16.32
C MET A 71 5.22 2.06 -15.92
N ILE A 72 4.12 2.81 -15.87
CA ILE A 72 4.02 4.05 -15.10
C ILE A 72 3.91 3.68 -13.63
N THR A 73 4.89 4.05 -12.82
CA THR A 73 4.83 3.86 -11.36
C THR A 73 4.34 5.12 -10.66
N VAL A 74 3.44 4.99 -9.68
CA VAL A 74 2.99 6.12 -8.86
C VAL A 74 3.79 6.22 -7.56
N VAL A 75 4.24 7.43 -7.24
CA VAL A 75 4.92 7.80 -6.00
C VAL A 75 4.26 9.08 -5.47
N PRO A 76 3.28 8.97 -4.56
CA PRO A 76 2.60 10.13 -4.00
C PRO A 76 3.60 11.10 -3.35
N ASN A 77 3.39 12.40 -3.51
CA ASN A 77 4.27 13.45 -2.98
C ASN A 77 5.71 13.36 -3.50
N ARG A 78 5.90 12.92 -4.76
CA ARG A 78 7.24 12.75 -5.38
C ARG A 78 8.04 14.05 -5.33
N LYS A 79 7.38 15.19 -5.58
CA LYS A 79 8.01 16.52 -5.58
C LYS A 79 8.58 16.88 -4.21
N GLU A 80 7.81 16.67 -3.14
CA GLU A 80 8.22 16.92 -1.76
C GLU A 80 9.36 15.98 -1.35
N ILE A 81 9.24 14.68 -1.66
CA ILE A 81 10.30 13.70 -1.39
C ILE A 81 11.59 14.09 -2.12
N GLY A 82 11.49 14.49 -3.39
CA GLY A 82 12.62 14.96 -4.20
C GLY A 82 13.28 16.18 -3.58
N ALA A 83 12.50 17.20 -3.22
CA ALA A 83 13.00 18.43 -2.60
C ALA A 83 13.74 18.16 -1.27
N PHE A 84 13.18 17.32 -0.39
CA PHE A 84 13.87 16.94 0.84
C PHE A 84 15.13 16.12 0.56
N THR A 85 15.09 15.20 -0.40
CA THR A 85 16.26 14.39 -0.77
C THR A 85 17.40 15.28 -1.28
N SER A 86 17.10 16.25 -2.14
CA SER A 86 18.09 17.22 -2.63
C SER A 86 18.70 18.06 -1.49
N GLN A 87 17.90 18.50 -0.52
CA GLN A 87 18.40 19.25 0.64
C GLN A 87 19.24 18.36 1.58
N ILE A 88 18.84 17.11 1.81
CA ILE A 88 19.58 16.15 2.63
C ILE A 88 20.95 15.85 2.00
N ASN A 89 21.03 15.72 0.68
CA ASN A 89 22.27 15.43 -0.04
C ASN A 89 23.30 16.57 0.00
N GLN A 90 22.94 17.75 0.51
CA GLN A 90 23.89 18.85 0.75
C GLN A 90 24.72 18.65 2.02
N TYR A 91 24.28 17.78 2.93
CA TYR A 91 25.01 17.44 4.15
C TYR A 91 25.99 16.29 3.91
N SER A 92 27.14 16.35 4.58
CA SER A 92 28.09 15.24 4.60
C SER A 92 27.53 14.06 5.40
N ARG A 93 28.05 12.86 5.12
CA ARG A 93 27.64 11.64 5.84
C ARG A 93 27.87 11.74 7.36
N VAL A 94 28.95 12.39 7.78
CA VAL A 94 29.27 12.60 9.20
C VAL A 94 28.23 13.51 9.89
N GLU A 95 27.78 14.56 9.21
CA GLU A 95 26.72 15.44 9.73
C GLU A 95 25.38 14.70 9.84
N LEU A 96 25.04 13.87 8.86
CA LEU A 96 23.83 13.05 8.91
C LEU A 96 23.86 12.05 10.07
N ASP A 97 24.99 11.35 10.26
CA ASP A 97 25.15 10.40 11.37
C ASP A 97 25.04 11.10 12.73
N ASN A 98 25.66 12.28 12.89
CA ASN A 98 25.55 13.10 14.09
C ASN A 98 24.10 13.58 14.32
N ALA A 99 23.40 14.00 13.27
CA ALA A 99 22.01 14.44 13.35
C ALA A 99 21.07 13.30 13.78
N VAL A 100 21.27 12.08 13.27
CA VAL A 100 20.51 10.89 13.68
C VAL A 100 20.82 10.52 15.13
N LYS A 101 22.10 10.51 15.52
CA LYS A 101 22.54 10.16 16.88
C LYS A 101 21.97 11.12 17.92
N ASN A 102 22.02 12.43 17.64
CA ASN A 102 21.55 13.47 18.54
C ASN A 102 20.04 13.75 18.39
N LYS A 103 19.37 13.13 17.40
CA LYS A 103 17.96 13.35 17.05
C LYS A 103 17.60 14.84 16.96
N GLY A 104 18.47 15.65 16.37
CA GLY A 104 18.35 17.10 16.39
C GLY A 104 19.09 17.78 15.25
N GLY A 105 18.78 19.07 15.04
CA GLY A 105 19.32 19.89 13.95
C GLY A 105 18.51 19.81 12.65
N GLN A 106 18.86 20.68 11.71
CA GLN A 106 18.12 20.84 10.44
C GLN A 106 18.15 19.57 9.59
N ALA A 107 19.30 18.90 9.48
CA ALA A 107 19.42 17.64 8.75
C ALA A 107 18.47 16.56 9.28
N TYR A 108 18.35 16.43 10.61
CA TYR A 108 17.44 15.48 11.23
C TYR A 108 15.97 15.80 10.91
N GLU A 109 15.57 17.07 10.99
CA GLU A 109 14.20 17.49 10.66
C GLU A 109 13.86 17.26 9.19
N LEU A 110 14.80 17.47 8.26
CA LEU A 110 14.62 17.14 6.84
C LEU A 110 14.45 15.62 6.63
N MET A 111 15.31 14.81 7.25
CA MET A 111 15.21 13.34 7.21
C MET A 111 13.87 12.85 7.78
N LYS A 112 13.43 13.41 8.91
CA LYS A 112 12.16 13.09 9.55
C LYS A 112 10.96 13.45 8.67
N LYS A 113 10.95 14.64 8.06
CA LYS A 113 9.90 15.05 7.11
C LYS A 113 9.86 14.12 5.89
N ARG A 114 11.01 13.82 5.28
CA ARG A 114 11.10 12.84 4.18
C ARG A 114 10.60 11.46 4.59
N ALA A 115 11.03 10.99 5.77
CA ALA A 115 10.64 9.68 6.30
C ALA A 115 9.13 9.58 6.53
N MET A 116 8.48 10.66 6.95
CA MET A 116 7.02 10.72 7.08
C MET A 116 6.32 10.47 5.74
N PHE A 117 6.74 11.11 4.65
CA PHE A 117 6.17 10.86 3.32
C PHE A 117 6.40 9.42 2.85
N VAL A 118 7.64 8.92 2.98
CA VAL A 118 7.99 7.55 2.58
C VAL A 118 7.22 6.52 3.40
N LYS A 119 7.07 6.75 4.71
CA LYS A 119 6.28 5.89 5.60
C LYS A 119 4.80 5.90 5.22
N ASN A 120 4.21 7.07 4.97
CA ASN A 120 2.82 7.18 4.55
C ASN A 120 2.57 6.45 3.22
N ASN A 121 3.49 6.57 2.25
CA ASN A 121 3.40 5.84 0.98
C ASN A 121 3.47 4.33 1.19
N PHE A 122 4.31 3.85 2.11
CA PHE A 122 4.39 2.42 2.44
C PHE A 122 3.14 1.90 3.15
N GLU A 123 2.60 2.67 4.09
CA GLU A 123 1.35 2.32 4.80
C GLU A 123 0.18 2.24 3.82
N ARG A 124 0.19 3.10 2.78
CA ARG A 124 -0.79 3.13 1.68
C ARG A 124 -0.37 2.34 0.43
N ARG A 125 0.58 1.41 0.54
CA ARG A 125 1.12 0.65 -0.61
C ARG A 125 0.06 -0.05 -1.46
N GLU A 126 -1.05 -0.48 -0.85
CA GLU A 126 -2.17 -1.13 -1.56
C GLU A 126 -2.91 -0.14 -2.47
N ASP A 127 -3.19 1.08 -1.99
CA ASP A 127 -3.78 2.16 -2.80
C ASP A 127 -2.82 2.61 -3.90
N VAL A 128 -1.52 2.71 -3.61
CA VAL A 128 -0.48 3.04 -4.60
C VAL A 128 -0.41 1.98 -5.69
N ALA A 129 -0.45 0.70 -5.32
CA ALA A 129 -0.45 -0.41 -6.27
C ALA A 129 -1.70 -0.40 -7.16
N ARG A 130 -2.89 -0.23 -6.57
CA ARG A 130 -4.15 -0.16 -7.33
C ARG A 130 -4.16 1.01 -8.29
N LEU A 131 -3.74 2.20 -7.84
CA LEU A 131 -3.66 3.36 -8.72
C LEU A 131 -2.64 3.15 -9.84
N THR A 132 -1.50 2.54 -9.53
CA THR A 132 -0.49 2.15 -10.53
C THR A 132 -1.10 1.22 -11.59
N ILE A 133 -1.83 0.18 -11.19
CA ILE A 133 -2.50 -0.73 -12.12
C ILE A 133 -3.57 0.00 -12.96
N LEU A 134 -4.37 0.85 -12.32
CA LEU A 134 -5.41 1.63 -12.98
C LEU A 134 -4.83 2.55 -14.05
N LEU A 135 -3.78 3.32 -13.74
CA LEU A 135 -3.14 4.23 -14.70
C LEU A 135 -2.54 3.47 -15.89
N ASN A 136 -1.94 2.30 -15.66
CA ASN A 136 -1.38 1.49 -16.76
C ASN A 136 -2.45 0.82 -17.63
N SER A 137 -3.73 0.89 -17.25
CA SER A 137 -4.85 0.46 -18.11
C SER A 137 -5.38 1.56 -19.04
N LEU A 138 -4.84 2.78 -18.92
CA LEU A 138 -5.23 3.94 -19.72
C LEU A 138 -4.23 4.21 -20.85
N PRO A 139 -4.59 5.03 -21.86
CA PRO A 139 -3.63 5.52 -22.83
C PRO A 139 -2.45 6.22 -22.14
N ARG A 140 -1.23 5.94 -22.61
CA ARG A 140 0.03 6.37 -21.95
C ARG A 140 0.05 7.87 -21.67
N LYS A 141 -0.37 8.69 -22.64
CA LYS A 141 -0.40 10.15 -22.51
C LYS A 141 -1.28 10.60 -21.35
N ASP A 142 -2.51 10.08 -21.26
CA ASP A 142 -3.45 10.44 -20.21
C ASP A 142 -3.00 9.93 -18.85
N ALA A 143 -2.44 8.72 -18.81
CA ALA A 143 -1.88 8.12 -17.61
C ALA A 143 -0.69 8.92 -17.04
N GLU A 144 0.19 9.45 -17.88
CA GLU A 144 1.31 10.30 -17.46
C GLU A 144 0.84 11.65 -16.92
N THR A 145 -0.16 12.27 -17.57
CA THR A 145 -0.77 13.52 -17.09
C THR A 145 -1.50 13.31 -15.76
N LEU A 146 -2.28 12.24 -15.62
CA LEU A 146 -2.92 11.86 -14.36
C LEU A 146 -1.90 11.58 -13.26
N ARG A 147 -0.80 10.88 -13.57
CA ARG A 147 0.29 10.66 -12.61
C ARG A 147 0.83 12.01 -12.12
N ALA A 148 1.16 12.94 -13.01
CA ALA A 148 1.71 14.25 -12.63
C ALA A 148 0.74 15.03 -11.73
N LEU A 149 -0.55 15.05 -12.09
CA LEU A 149 -1.59 15.72 -11.33
C LEU A 149 -1.78 15.10 -9.93
N ILE A 150 -1.67 13.78 -9.79
CA ILE A 150 -1.76 13.09 -8.50
C ILE A 150 -0.48 13.25 -7.67
N GLU A 151 0.69 13.04 -8.26
CA GLU A 151 1.97 13.06 -7.55
C GLU A 151 2.40 14.46 -7.15
N GLU A 152 2.16 15.46 -8.00
CA GLU A 152 2.70 16.81 -7.85
C GLU A 152 1.62 17.86 -7.53
N GLY A 153 0.35 17.53 -7.75
CA GLY A 153 -0.74 18.49 -7.56
C GLY A 153 -0.72 19.63 -8.59
N SER A 154 -0.11 19.39 -9.75
CA SER A 154 -0.02 20.33 -10.87
C SER A 154 -0.27 19.61 -12.18
N GLY A 155 -0.92 20.29 -13.12
CA GLY A 155 -1.23 19.75 -14.43
C GLY A 155 -2.53 20.33 -14.97
N GLU A 156 -2.81 20.00 -16.22
CA GLU A 156 -4.09 20.28 -16.86
C GLU A 156 -5.10 19.17 -16.49
N ASP A 157 -6.38 19.51 -16.60
CA ASP A 157 -7.44 18.53 -16.43
C ASP A 157 -7.35 17.45 -17.52
N VAL A 158 -7.66 16.22 -17.16
CA VAL A 158 -7.58 15.07 -18.06
C VAL A 158 -8.97 14.57 -18.36
N ASP A 159 -9.34 14.47 -19.64
CA ASP A 159 -10.59 13.80 -20.03
C ASP A 159 -10.52 12.33 -19.61
N VAL A 160 -11.48 11.89 -18.79
CA VAL A 160 -11.66 10.51 -18.35
C VAL A 160 -13.03 9.97 -18.74
N SER A 161 -13.78 10.68 -19.59
CA SER A 161 -15.11 10.26 -20.06
C SER A 161 -15.10 8.92 -20.79
N PHE A 162 -13.94 8.53 -21.34
CA PHE A 162 -13.75 7.26 -22.06
C PHE A 162 -13.67 6.03 -21.15
N ILE A 163 -13.45 6.19 -19.83
CA ILE A 163 -13.49 5.07 -18.87
C ILE A 163 -14.84 4.99 -18.16
N ALA A 164 -15.21 3.76 -17.75
CA ALA A 164 -16.44 3.50 -17.01
C ALA A 164 -16.52 4.32 -15.71
N ARG A 165 -17.75 4.72 -15.33
CA ARG A 165 -18.02 5.59 -14.17
C ARG A 165 -17.46 5.01 -12.88
N GLU A 166 -17.50 3.69 -12.72
CA GLU A 166 -16.96 2.97 -11.56
C GLU A 166 -15.43 3.15 -11.45
N ARG A 167 -14.72 3.12 -12.59
CA ARG A 167 -13.27 3.36 -12.64
C ARG A 167 -12.92 4.83 -12.41
N GLN A 168 -13.76 5.75 -12.89
CA GLN A 168 -13.62 7.17 -12.57
C GLN A 168 -13.77 7.40 -11.06
N GLN A 169 -14.77 6.79 -10.42
CA GLN A 169 -14.98 6.85 -8.98
C GLN A 169 -13.80 6.23 -8.21
N GLU A 170 -13.26 5.11 -8.68
CA GLU A 170 -12.06 4.50 -8.11
C GLU A 170 -10.85 5.43 -8.21
N LEU A 171 -10.60 6.04 -9.37
CA LEU A 171 -9.52 7.00 -9.58
C LEU A 171 -9.61 8.17 -8.60
N VAL A 172 -10.80 8.76 -8.45
CA VAL A 172 -11.07 9.86 -7.50
C VAL A 172 -10.82 9.41 -6.06
N ASN A 173 -11.34 8.24 -5.67
CA ASN A 173 -11.19 7.72 -4.31
C ASN A 173 -9.73 7.41 -3.96
N LEU A 174 -9.00 6.73 -4.86
CA LEU A 174 -7.58 6.42 -4.65
C LEU A 174 -6.75 7.71 -4.56
N SER A 175 -7.02 8.69 -5.40
CA SER A 175 -6.29 9.97 -5.36
C SER A 175 -6.51 10.69 -4.02
N ALA A 176 -7.75 10.77 -3.55
CA ALA A 176 -8.07 11.36 -2.25
C ALA A 176 -7.42 10.60 -1.09
N ARG A 177 -7.47 9.25 -1.10
CA ARG A 177 -6.78 8.39 -0.12
C ARG A 177 -5.27 8.58 -0.11
N LEU A 178 -4.68 8.96 -1.24
CA LEU A 178 -3.25 9.28 -1.37
C LEU A 178 -2.92 10.75 -1.06
N GLY A 179 -3.91 11.53 -0.62
CA GLY A 179 -3.74 12.92 -0.17
C GLY A 179 -3.98 13.98 -1.26
N ARG A 180 -4.61 13.61 -2.38
CA ARG A 180 -4.95 14.53 -3.46
C ARG A 180 -6.45 14.54 -3.72
N ASP A 181 -7.13 15.55 -3.21
CA ASP A 181 -8.56 15.74 -3.44
C ASP A 181 -8.80 16.11 -4.91
N CYS A 182 -9.36 15.17 -5.65
CA CYS A 182 -9.70 15.32 -7.07
C CYS A 182 -11.20 15.09 -7.27
N CYS A 183 -11.73 15.48 -8.41
CA CYS A 183 -13.11 15.26 -8.79
C CYS A 183 -13.24 15.02 -10.30
N VAL A 184 -14.38 14.52 -10.76
CA VAL A 184 -14.73 14.50 -12.19
C VAL A 184 -15.88 15.48 -12.46
N PHE A 185 -15.64 16.42 -13.37
CA PHE A 185 -16.61 17.42 -13.79
C PHE A 185 -16.66 17.46 -15.32
N ALA A 186 -17.85 17.27 -15.90
CA ALA A 186 -18.04 17.24 -17.35
C ALA A 186 -17.09 16.26 -18.07
N GLY A 187 -16.90 15.07 -17.49
CA GLY A 187 -15.98 14.05 -18.00
C GLY A 187 -14.50 14.27 -17.69
N SER A 188 -14.09 15.42 -17.16
CA SER A 188 -12.69 15.72 -16.88
C SER A 188 -12.30 15.52 -15.42
N PHE A 189 -11.20 14.81 -15.18
CA PHE A 189 -10.54 14.66 -13.89
C PHE A 189 -9.75 15.93 -13.53
N SER A 190 -10.06 16.53 -12.39
CA SER A 190 -9.55 17.84 -11.99
C SER A 190 -9.25 17.94 -10.49
N ILE A 191 -8.26 18.77 -10.13
CA ILE A 191 -7.96 19.22 -8.76
C ILE A 191 -8.61 20.57 -8.40
N ASP A 192 -9.33 21.19 -9.33
CA ASP A 192 -9.90 22.52 -9.10
C ASP A 192 -11.05 22.45 -8.08
N LYS A 193 -10.84 23.07 -6.92
CA LYS A 193 -11.83 23.18 -5.84
C LYS A 193 -13.14 23.84 -6.29
N LYS A 194 -13.10 24.75 -7.28
CA LYS A 194 -14.31 25.38 -7.81
C LYS A 194 -15.18 24.40 -8.61
N LYS A 195 -14.54 23.42 -9.26
CA LYS A 195 -15.23 22.34 -9.99
C LYS A 195 -15.72 21.26 -9.05
N ALA A 196 -15.05 21.08 -7.91
CA ALA A 196 -15.44 20.11 -6.91
C ALA A 196 -16.90 20.30 -6.48
N ASP A 197 -17.39 21.51 -6.20
CA ASP A 197 -18.78 21.68 -5.74
C ASP A 197 -19.83 21.19 -6.74
N LYS A 198 -19.56 21.33 -8.04
CA LYS A 198 -20.46 20.95 -9.15
C LYS A 198 -20.13 19.61 -9.80
N SER A 199 -19.15 18.89 -9.27
CA SER A 199 -18.66 17.65 -9.87
C SER A 199 -19.69 16.52 -9.81
N GLU A 200 -19.67 15.68 -10.85
CA GLU A 200 -20.52 14.50 -11.00
C GLU A 200 -20.01 13.33 -10.15
N ILE A 201 -18.71 13.32 -9.88
CA ILE A 201 -18.01 12.31 -9.09
C ILE A 201 -17.10 13.01 -8.09
N LYS A 202 -17.31 12.69 -6.81
CA LYS A 202 -16.56 13.20 -5.67
C LYS A 202 -15.93 12.05 -4.89
N PRO A 203 -14.87 12.30 -4.11
CA PRO A 203 -14.37 11.32 -3.17
C PRO A 203 -15.48 10.89 -2.21
N VAL A 204 -15.67 9.58 -2.08
CA VAL A 204 -16.58 9.04 -1.06
C VAL A 204 -15.95 9.30 0.30
N PRO A 205 -16.69 9.90 1.27
CA PRO A 205 -16.19 10.08 2.62
C PRO A 205 -15.86 8.73 3.26
N VAL A 206 -14.57 8.50 3.53
CA VAL A 206 -14.08 7.27 4.15
C VAL A 206 -13.21 7.58 5.34
N VAL A 207 -13.15 6.64 6.28
CA VAL A 207 -12.26 6.70 7.44
C VAL A 207 -11.33 5.51 7.41
N ALA A 208 -10.05 5.75 7.67
CA ALA A 208 -9.06 4.70 7.81
C ALA A 208 -9.26 3.94 9.14
N ARG A 209 -9.17 2.62 9.09
CA ARG A 209 -9.08 1.73 10.25
C ARG A 209 -7.88 0.81 10.08
N VAL A 210 -7.30 0.37 11.18
CA VAL A 210 -6.19 -0.60 11.16
C VAL A 210 -6.70 -1.93 11.70
N VAL A 211 -6.70 -2.96 10.87
CA VAL A 211 -7.11 -4.33 11.21
C VAL A 211 -5.97 -5.28 10.91
N ALA A 212 -5.49 -5.99 11.93
CA ALA A 212 -4.34 -6.91 11.81
C ALA A 212 -3.11 -6.29 11.12
N GLY A 213 -2.81 -5.02 11.43
CA GLY A 213 -1.68 -4.29 10.84
C GLY A 213 -1.87 -3.83 9.38
N ARG A 214 -3.08 -3.99 8.83
CA ARG A 214 -3.46 -3.46 7.50
C ARG A 214 -4.40 -2.28 7.64
N GLN A 215 -4.19 -1.26 6.83
CA GLN A 215 -5.10 -0.14 6.73
C GLN A 215 -6.24 -0.52 5.79
N ILE A 216 -7.47 -0.31 6.24
CA ILE A 216 -8.70 -0.53 5.47
C ILE A 216 -9.51 0.75 5.44
N TRP A 217 -10.23 0.96 4.35
CA TRP A 217 -11.09 2.13 4.18
C TRP A 217 -12.55 1.76 4.38
N VAL A 218 -13.19 2.41 5.34
CA VAL A 218 -14.60 2.21 5.69
C VAL A 218 -15.37 3.47 5.34
N ASP A 219 -16.55 3.33 4.75
CA ASP A 219 -17.48 4.44 4.56
C ASP A 219 -17.72 5.17 5.90
N ALA A 220 -17.57 6.48 5.93
CA ALA A 220 -17.74 7.28 7.14
C ALA A 220 -19.13 7.06 7.77
N ALA A 221 -20.17 6.88 6.96
CA ALA A 221 -21.53 6.62 7.43
C ALA A 221 -21.67 5.26 8.13
N LYS A 222 -20.81 4.29 7.80
CA LYS A 222 -20.82 2.93 8.34
C LYS A 222 -19.71 2.68 9.37
N SER A 223 -18.95 3.71 9.73
CA SER A 223 -17.79 3.58 10.62
C SER A 223 -18.16 3.05 12.01
N ALA A 224 -19.28 3.51 12.59
CA ALA A 224 -19.75 3.03 13.89
C ALA A 224 -20.20 1.56 13.84
N GLU A 225 -20.85 1.15 12.75
CA GLU A 225 -21.25 -0.24 12.53
C GLU A 225 -20.03 -1.14 12.40
N PHE A 226 -19.02 -0.69 11.65
CA PHE A 226 -17.73 -1.37 11.52
C PHE A 226 -17.04 -1.55 12.88
N ASP A 227 -16.94 -0.48 13.68
CA ASP A 227 -16.30 -0.52 14.99
C ASP A 227 -17.03 -1.44 15.98
N SER A 228 -18.36 -1.51 15.89
CA SER A 228 -19.17 -2.48 16.65
C SER A 228 -18.90 -3.92 16.22
N ASN A 229 -18.83 -4.16 14.92
CA ASN A 229 -18.55 -5.48 14.36
C ASN A 229 -17.12 -5.97 14.73
N GLU A 230 -16.12 -5.09 14.75
CA GLU A 230 -14.76 -5.44 15.21
C GLU A 230 -14.72 -5.85 16.69
N LYS A 231 -15.50 -5.16 17.56
CA LYS A 231 -15.62 -5.55 18.97
C LYS A 231 -16.28 -6.93 19.13
N ALA A 232 -17.33 -7.19 18.33
CA ALA A 232 -17.99 -8.49 18.31
C ALA A 232 -17.03 -9.60 17.85
N LEU A 233 -16.28 -9.37 16.76
CA LEU A 233 -15.27 -10.29 16.24
C LEU A 233 -14.19 -10.62 17.27
N SER A 234 -13.67 -9.60 17.97
CA SER A 234 -12.65 -9.79 19.01
C SER A 234 -13.19 -10.64 20.17
N THR A 235 -14.42 -10.36 20.60
CA THR A 235 -15.09 -11.12 21.67
C THR A 235 -15.35 -12.58 21.27
N LEU A 236 -15.86 -12.80 20.04
CA LEU A 236 -16.09 -14.14 19.50
C LEU A 236 -14.79 -14.92 19.35
N LEU A 237 -13.74 -14.29 18.84
CA LEU A 237 -12.42 -14.92 18.69
C LEU A 237 -11.85 -15.38 20.04
N ALA A 238 -11.93 -14.53 21.07
CA ALA A 238 -11.46 -14.89 22.41
C ALA A 238 -12.26 -16.08 22.99
N LYS A 239 -13.59 -16.08 22.82
CA LYS A 239 -14.46 -17.20 23.25
C LYS A 239 -14.14 -18.50 22.49
N LEU A 240 -13.96 -18.42 21.17
CA LEU A 240 -13.60 -19.57 20.35
C LEU A 240 -12.24 -20.15 20.74
N GLN A 241 -11.24 -19.30 21.01
CA GLN A 241 -9.93 -19.75 21.48
C GLN A 241 -10.03 -20.47 22.83
N ALA A 242 -10.78 -19.91 23.79
CA ALA A 242 -11.00 -20.54 25.08
C ALA A 242 -11.72 -21.89 24.95
N LYS A 243 -12.79 -21.96 24.14
CA LYS A 243 -13.54 -23.20 23.93
C LYS A 243 -12.74 -24.26 23.16
N ASN A 244 -11.93 -23.87 22.19
CA ASN A 244 -11.04 -24.80 21.52
C ASN A 244 -9.95 -25.35 22.46
N ALA A 245 -9.44 -24.54 23.38
CA ALA A 245 -8.52 -25.01 24.42
C ALA A 245 -9.21 -25.99 25.39
N GLU A 246 -10.44 -25.71 25.83
CA GLU A 246 -11.24 -26.64 26.65
C GLU A 246 -11.46 -27.97 25.92
N LYS A 247 -11.76 -27.93 24.62
CA LYS A 247 -11.98 -29.12 23.77
C LYS A 247 -10.72 -29.98 23.61
N GLN A 248 -9.55 -29.36 23.64
CA GLN A 248 -8.27 -30.08 23.63
C GLN A 248 -7.99 -30.75 24.98
N ALA A 249 -8.46 -30.16 26.09
CA ALA A 249 -8.26 -30.70 27.44
C ALA A 249 -9.29 -31.78 27.81
N ARG A 250 -10.51 -31.74 27.26
CA ARG A 250 -11.56 -32.73 27.53
C ARG A 250 -12.50 -32.94 26.35
N SER A 251 -13.19 -34.07 26.37
CA SER A 251 -14.31 -34.32 25.45
C SER A 251 -15.48 -33.37 25.76
N PHE A 252 -16.07 -32.81 24.70
CA PHE A 252 -17.25 -31.96 24.78
C PHE A 252 -18.52 -32.81 24.74
N THR A 253 -19.57 -32.35 25.41
CA THR A 253 -20.91 -32.90 25.22
C THR A 253 -21.49 -32.47 23.86
N THR A 254 -22.56 -33.12 23.41
CA THR A 254 -23.27 -32.74 22.18
C THR A 254 -23.76 -31.29 22.21
N GLU A 255 -24.23 -30.82 23.37
CA GLU A 255 -24.69 -29.44 23.56
C GLU A 255 -23.54 -28.43 23.47
N GLU A 256 -22.39 -28.76 24.06
CA GLU A 256 -21.19 -27.91 23.99
C GLU A 256 -20.61 -27.84 22.58
N MET A 257 -20.66 -28.94 21.85
CA MET A 257 -20.30 -28.99 20.44
C MET A 257 -21.22 -28.11 19.59
N SER A 258 -22.54 -28.21 19.78
CA SER A 258 -23.51 -27.37 19.07
C SER A 258 -23.33 -25.88 19.40
N GLY A 259 -23.02 -25.55 20.67
CA GLY A 259 -22.69 -24.18 21.07
C GLY A 259 -21.42 -23.65 20.42
N LEU A 260 -20.39 -24.49 20.28
CA LEU A 260 -19.15 -24.15 19.58
C LEU A 260 -19.39 -23.89 18.10
N GLU A 261 -20.12 -24.78 17.41
CA GLU A 261 -20.49 -24.63 16.00
C GLU A 261 -21.27 -23.33 15.74
N LYS A 262 -22.20 -22.98 16.64
CA LYS A 262 -22.94 -21.72 16.57
C LYS A 262 -22.00 -20.51 16.69
N MET A 263 -21.04 -20.54 17.63
CA MET A 263 -20.05 -19.46 17.77
C MET A 263 -19.14 -19.35 16.55
N GLU A 264 -18.76 -20.47 15.93
CA GLU A 264 -17.99 -20.48 14.68
C GLU A 264 -18.78 -19.86 13.52
N ALA A 265 -20.07 -20.19 13.40
CA ALA A 265 -20.97 -19.60 12.41
C ALA A 265 -21.16 -18.09 12.62
N GLU A 266 -21.37 -17.64 13.86
CA GLU A 266 -21.47 -16.21 14.21
C GLU A 266 -20.17 -15.45 13.89
N TYR A 267 -19.02 -16.07 14.16
CA TYR A 267 -17.72 -15.49 13.84
C TYR A 267 -17.50 -15.35 12.33
N LEU A 268 -17.89 -16.35 11.54
CA LEU A 268 -17.83 -16.28 10.08
C LEU A 268 -18.78 -15.21 9.52
N ALA A 269 -20.02 -15.13 10.03
CA ALA A 269 -20.96 -14.10 9.64
C ALA A 269 -20.44 -12.68 9.96
N ALA A 270 -19.82 -12.48 11.13
CA ALA A 270 -19.21 -11.21 11.49
C ALA A 270 -18.00 -10.86 10.61
N LYS A 271 -17.25 -11.87 10.14
CA LYS A 271 -16.17 -11.68 9.15
C LYS A 271 -16.72 -11.24 7.80
N ASP A 272 -17.82 -11.81 7.35
CA ASP A 272 -18.46 -11.43 6.09
C ASP A 272 -19.03 -10.01 6.17
N THR A 273 -19.65 -9.66 7.28
CA THR A 273 -20.11 -8.28 7.55
C THR A 273 -18.95 -7.30 7.50
N ARG A 274 -17.81 -7.62 8.14
CA ARG A 274 -16.61 -6.79 8.06
C ARG A 274 -16.18 -6.55 6.62
N GLN A 275 -16.18 -7.58 5.79
CA GLN A 275 -15.80 -7.47 4.38
C GLN A 275 -16.78 -6.60 3.58
N LYS A 276 -18.09 -6.73 3.82
CA LYS A 276 -19.12 -5.90 3.19
C LYS A 276 -19.05 -4.42 3.61
N LEU A 277 -18.64 -4.15 4.85
CA LEU A 277 -18.48 -2.81 5.38
C LEU A 277 -17.17 -2.15 4.91
N SER A 278 -16.15 -2.95 4.59
CA SER A 278 -14.92 -2.45 3.98
C SER A 278 -15.17 -2.11 2.50
N SER A 279 -14.69 -0.96 2.06
CA SER A 279 -14.81 -0.53 0.66
C SER A 279 -13.82 -1.24 -0.29
N ASP A 280 -13.00 -2.16 0.22
CA ASP A 280 -11.85 -2.74 -0.50
C ASP A 280 -12.17 -4.11 -1.14
N SER A 281 -13.40 -4.31 -1.62
CA SER A 281 -13.93 -5.58 -2.13
C SER A 281 -13.22 -6.20 -3.35
N ALA A 282 -12.08 -5.68 -3.84
CA ALA A 282 -11.31 -6.31 -4.91
C ALA A 282 -9.80 -6.11 -4.70
N LEU A 283 -9.18 -6.97 -3.90
CA LEU A 283 -7.77 -6.91 -3.52
C LEU A 283 -6.79 -7.28 -4.65
N MET A 284 -7.25 -7.78 -5.79
CA MET A 284 -6.38 -8.22 -6.88
C MET A 284 -6.81 -7.65 -8.23
N GLN A 285 -6.30 -6.47 -8.55
CA GLN A 285 -6.34 -5.94 -9.90
C GLN A 285 -5.15 -6.45 -10.70
N LYS A 286 -5.34 -6.66 -12.00
CA LYS A 286 -4.28 -7.08 -12.93
C LYS A 286 -4.32 -6.18 -14.15
N VAL A 287 -3.16 -5.91 -14.73
CA VAL A 287 -3.02 -5.22 -16.01
C VAL A 287 -2.02 -5.97 -16.87
N GLU A 288 -2.31 -6.03 -18.17
CA GLU A 288 -1.35 -6.49 -19.18
C GLU A 288 -0.54 -5.29 -19.66
N VAL A 289 0.77 -5.37 -19.50
CA VAL A 289 1.72 -4.31 -19.87
C VAL A 289 2.61 -4.82 -21.00
N LYS A 290 2.96 -3.95 -21.93
CA LYS A 290 3.91 -4.27 -23.01
C LYS A 290 5.32 -4.42 -22.44
N LYS A 291 6.08 -5.36 -23.03
CA LYS A 291 7.52 -5.50 -22.77
C LYS A 291 8.29 -4.28 -23.31
N LYS A 292 9.27 -3.79 -22.55
CA LYS A 292 10.22 -2.76 -23.01
C LYS A 292 10.90 -3.22 -24.30
N GLY A 293 10.92 -2.36 -25.32
CA GLY A 293 11.53 -2.65 -26.62
C GLY A 293 10.58 -3.17 -27.70
N ALA A 294 9.34 -3.57 -27.36
CA ALA A 294 8.35 -4.03 -28.34
C ALA A 294 7.76 -2.91 -29.23
N MET A 295 8.16 -1.64 -29.06
CA MET A 295 7.73 -0.51 -29.89
C MET A 295 8.58 -0.32 -31.16
N ASN A 296 9.71 -1.01 -31.30
CA ASN A 296 10.62 -0.85 -32.44
C ASN A 296 10.51 -1.99 -33.49
N SER A 297 9.41 -2.76 -33.47
CA SER A 297 9.17 -3.87 -34.39
C SER A 297 7.75 -3.89 -34.93
#